data_AF-A0A975M263-F1
#
_entry.id   AF-A0A975M263-F1
#
_cell.length_a   1.000
_cell.length_b   1.000
_cell.length_c   1.000
_cell.angle_alpha   90.00
_cell.angle_beta   90.00
_cell.angle_gamma   90.00
#
_symmetry.space_group_name_H-M   'P 1'
#
loop_
_entity.id
_entity.type
_entity.pdbx_description
1 polymer ?
#
loop_
_entity_poly.entity_id
_entity_poly.type
_entity_poly.pdbx_seq_one_letter_code
_entity_poly.pdbx_strand_id
1 'polypeptide(L)'
;MIYIAITPTPSRKAYMNQVFKANQLIKNYALKNDQLYVLDVSQEFLLDGRTNETLFVGDGLHLNNNGYEIWRKSIAPLIDDILK
;
A
#
# COMPACT_ATOMS: atom_id res chain seq x y z
N MET A 1 4.31 12.75 -9.14
CA MET A 1 4.73 11.35 -8.86
C MET A 1 3.75 10.74 -7.86
N ILE A 2 3.31 9.50 -8.08
CA ILE A 2 2.48 8.76 -7.12
C ILE A 2 3.36 7.74 -6.40
N TYR A 3 3.42 7.82 -5.07
CA TYR A 3 4.03 6.82 -4.21
C TYR A 3 2.94 5.92 -3.64
N ILE A 4 3.06 4.61 -3.87
CA ILE A 4 2.18 3.61 -3.26
C ILE A 4 2.82 3.17 -1.94
N ALA A 5 2.07 3.25 -0.84
CA ALA A 5 2.55 2.85 0.46
C ALA A 5 3.03 1.40 0.47
N ILE A 6 4.06 1.11 1.27
CA ILE A 6 4.63 -0.22 1.41
C ILE A 6 3.53 -1.16 1.91
N THR A 7 3.26 -2.20 1.14
CA THR A 7 2.26 -3.21 1.49
C THR A 7 2.79 -4.07 2.66
N PRO A 8 2.01 -4.24 3.73
CA PRO A 8 2.33 -5.24 4.74
C PRO A 8 2.21 -6.63 4.10
N THR A 9 3.29 -7.40 4.10
CA THR A 9 3.34 -8.72 3.44
C THR A 9 3.66 -9.82 4.43
N PRO A 10 3.10 -11.04 4.27
CA PRO A 10 3.34 -12.14 5.22
C PRO A 10 4.82 -12.50 5.36
N SER A 11 5.57 -12.51 4.25
CA SER A 11 7.00 -12.81 4.19
C SER A 11 7.87 -11.79 4.95
N ARG A 12 7.34 -10.59 5.23
CA ARG A 12 8.03 -9.50 5.94
C ARG A 12 7.40 -9.18 7.29
N LYS A 13 6.61 -10.09 7.89
CA LYS A 13 5.89 -9.86 9.16
C LYS A 13 6.74 -9.31 10.32
N ALA A 14 8.04 -9.63 10.36
CA ALA A 14 8.95 -9.12 11.39
C ALA A 14 9.20 -7.60 11.29
N TYR A 15 8.86 -6.99 10.15
CA TYR A 15 9.13 -5.58 9.85
C TYR A 15 7.86 -4.72 9.78
N MET A 16 6.72 -5.21 10.26
CA MET A 16 5.43 -4.50 10.17
C MET A 16 5.47 -3.11 10.81
N ASN A 17 6.14 -2.96 11.95
CA ASN A 17 6.31 -1.67 12.61
C ASN A 17 7.11 -0.68 11.74
N GLN A 18 8.14 -1.17 11.06
CA GLN A 18 8.98 -0.38 10.16
C GLN A 18 8.19 0.00 8.90
N VAL A 19 7.38 -0.91 8.36
CA VAL A 19 6.48 -0.66 7.22
C VAL A 19 5.51 0.48 7.54
N PHE A 20 4.76 0.38 8.64
CA PHE A 20 3.80 1.44 9.02
C PHE A 20 4.50 2.76 9.35
N LYS A 21 5.64 2.72 10.03
CA LYS A 21 6.43 3.91 10.33
C LYS A 21 6.93 4.59 9.05
N ALA A 22 7.45 3.82 8.08
CA ALA A 22 7.90 4.36 6.80
C ALA A 22 6.75 4.98 6.01
N ASN A 23 5.61 4.30 5.92
CA ASN A 23 4.41 4.84 5.26
C ASN A 23 3.97 6.16 5.87
N GLN A 24 3.93 6.26 7.20
CA GLN A 24 3.59 7.50 7.91
C GLN A 24 4.61 8.61 7.64
N LEU A 25 5.90 8.32 7.69
CA LEU A 25 6.96 9.30 7.41
C LEU A 25 6.87 9.85 5.98
N ILE A 26 6.61 8.97 5.01
CA ILE A 26 6.48 9.37 3.60
C ILE A 26 5.22 10.20 3.37
N LYS A 27 4.10 9.82 4.01
CA LYS A 27 2.87 10.63 3.99
C LYS A 27 3.11 12.03 4.56
N ASN A 28 3.81 12.13 5.69
CA ASN A 28 4.15 13.42 6.30
C ASN A 28 5.11 14.25 5.44
N TYR A 29 6.04 13.60 4.74
CA TYR A 29 6.94 14.27 3.80
C TYR A 29 6.18 14.84 2.59
N ALA A 30 5.21 14.07 2.05
CA ALA A 30 4.38 14.48 0.92
C ALA A 30 3.52 15.72 1.22
N LEU A 31 3.13 15.97 2.48
CA LEU A 31 2.41 17.20 2.87
C LEU A 31 3.19 18.50 2.59
N LYS A 32 4.50 18.40 2.34
CA LYS A 32 5.38 19.55 2.03
C LYS A 32 5.82 19.57 0.57
N ASN A 33 5.28 18.68 -0.27
CA ASN A 33 5.70 18.52 -1.65
C ASN A 33 4.48 18.32 -2.56
N ASP A 34 4.08 19.39 -3.24
CA ASP A 34 2.88 19.42 -4.11
C ASP A 34 2.97 18.48 -5.33
N GLN A 35 4.16 17.96 -5.64
CA GLN A 35 4.37 17.02 -6.75
C GLN A 35 4.41 15.55 -6.30
N LEU A 36 4.22 15.27 -5.01
CA LEU A 36 4.23 13.93 -4.44
C LEU A 36 2.86 13.57 -3.87
N TYR A 37 2.17 12.65 -4.55
CA TYR A 37 0.91 12.07 -4.08
C TYR A 37 1.21 10.73 -3.39
N VAL A 38 0.61 10.50 -2.22
CA VAL A 38 0.77 9.23 -1.49
C VAL A 38 -0.56 8.48 -1.51
N LEU A 39 -0.55 7.29 -2.11
CA LEU A 39 -1.66 6.34 -2.05
C LEU A 39 -1.36 5.32 -0.95
N ASP A 40 -1.98 5.49 0.21
CA ASP A 40 -1.86 4.54 1.32
C ASP A 40 -3.04 3.58 1.37
N VAL A 41 -2.82 2.38 0.84
CA VAL A 41 -3.77 1.25 0.86
C VAL A 41 -3.33 0.15 1.83
N SER A 42 -2.34 0.43 2.69
CA SER A 42 -1.73 -0.61 3.54
C SER A 42 -2.72 -1.29 4.49
N GLN A 43 -3.76 -0.58 4.93
CA GLN A 43 -4.81 -1.12 5.81
C GLN A 43 -5.71 -2.14 5.11
N GLU A 44 -5.91 -2.02 3.79
CA GLU A 44 -6.74 -2.94 2.99
C GLU A 44 -6.12 -4.35 2.89
N PHE A 45 -4.82 -4.47 3.21
CA PHE A 45 -4.11 -5.74 3.24
C PHE A 45 -4.14 -6.41 4.62
N LEU A 46 -4.92 -5.89 5.57
CA LEU A 46 -5.03 -6.44 6.91
C LEU A 46 -6.37 -7.14 7.14
N LEU A 47 -6.32 -8.23 7.91
CA LEU A 47 -7.46 -8.90 8.51
C LEU A 47 -7.13 -9.08 10.00
N ASP A 48 -7.97 -8.53 10.87
CA ASP A 48 -7.80 -8.56 12.34
C ASP A 48 -6.40 -8.07 12.80
N GLY A 49 -5.90 -7.01 12.15
CA GLY A 49 -4.60 -6.39 12.46
C GLY A 49 -3.38 -7.20 12.00
N ARG A 50 -3.58 -8.30 11.28
CA ARG A 50 -2.51 -9.11 10.66
C ARG A 50 -2.63 -9.05 9.15
N THR A 51 -1.56 -9.39 8.44
CA THR A 51 -1.63 -9.43 6.97
C THR A 51 -2.63 -10.49 6.52
N ASN A 52 -3.55 -10.13 5.63
CA ASN A 52 -4.49 -11.08 5.02
C ASN A 52 -3.76 -11.92 3.97
N GLU A 53 -3.31 -13.12 4.37
CA GLU A 53 -2.54 -14.03 3.52
C GLU A 53 -3.29 -14.46 2.24
N THR A 54 -4.63 -14.39 2.24
CA THR A 54 -5.46 -14.74 1.06
C THR A 54 -5.31 -13.77 -0.12
N LEU A 55 -4.60 -12.65 0.05
CA LEU A 55 -4.30 -11.66 -0.99
C LEU A 55 -2.96 -11.89 -1.69
N PHE A 56 -2.19 -12.89 -1.25
CA PHE A 56 -0.83 -13.15 -1.73
C PHE A 56 -0.74 -14.51 -2.45
N VAL A 57 0.30 -14.68 -3.28
CA VAL A 57 0.68 -16.00 -3.80
C VAL A 57 1.56 -16.73 -2.78
N GLY A 58 1.99 -17.95 -3.10
CA GLY A 58 2.65 -18.86 -2.14
C GLY A 58 3.94 -18.35 -1.49
N ASP A 59 4.57 -17.30 -2.01
CA ASP A 59 5.76 -16.70 -1.41
C ASP A 59 5.45 -15.68 -0.29
N GLY A 60 4.18 -15.30 -0.12
CA GLY A 60 3.76 -14.31 0.86
C GLY A 60 4.40 -12.93 0.62
N LEU A 61 4.78 -12.61 -0.60
CA LEU A 61 5.33 -11.31 -0.99
C LEU A 61 4.53 -10.72 -2.16
N HIS A 62 4.37 -11.49 -3.23
CA HIS A 62 3.66 -11.02 -4.41
C HIS A 62 2.16 -11.19 -4.23
N LEU A 63 1.42 -10.24 -4.79
CA LEU A 63 -0.04 -10.26 -4.75
C LEU A 63 -0.60 -11.31 -5.69
N ASN A 64 -1.72 -11.91 -5.31
CA ASN A 64 -2.56 -12.65 -6.25
C ASN A 64 -3.59 -11.71 -6.89
N ASN A 65 -4.51 -12.26 -7.69
CA ASN A 65 -5.54 -11.47 -8.38
C ASN A 65 -6.38 -10.61 -7.43
N ASN A 66 -6.73 -11.12 -6.25
CA ASN A 66 -7.52 -10.36 -5.27
C ASN A 66 -6.71 -9.21 -4.66
N GLY A 67 -5.42 -9.43 -4.40
CA GLY A 67 -4.52 -8.37 -3.93
C GLY A 67 -4.33 -7.27 -4.98
N TYR A 68 -4.13 -7.64 -6.25
CA TYR A 68 -4.02 -6.66 -7.34
C TYR A 68 -5.32 -5.90 -7.58
N GLU A 69 -6.47 -6.51 -7.32
CA GLU A 69 -7.77 -5.85 -7.44
C GLU A 69 -7.94 -4.69 -6.45
N ILE A 70 -7.37 -4.82 -5.24
CA ILE A 70 -7.32 -3.72 -4.25
C ILE A 70 -6.52 -2.54 -4.84
N TRP A 71 -5.31 -2.81 -5.34
CA TRP A 71 -4.48 -1.77 -5.98
C TRP A 71 -5.20 -1.11 -7.15
N ARG A 72 -5.81 -1.89 -8.04
CA ARG A 72 -6.51 -1.38 -9.23
C ARG A 72 -7.63 -0.41 -8.83
N LYS A 73 -8.47 -0.79 -7.86
CA LYS A 73 -9.60 0.04 -7.39
C LYS A 73 -9.15 1.34 -6.73
N SER A 74 -7.98 1.34 -6.09
CA SER A 74 -7.46 2.53 -5.40
C SER A 74 -6.62 3.44 -6.31
N ILE A 75 -5.87 2.88 -7.26
CA ILE A 75 -4.97 3.64 -8.14
C ILE A 75 -5.74 4.35 -9.26
N ALA A 76 -6.69 3.68 -9.90
CA ALA A 76 -7.43 4.22 -11.05
C ALA A 76 -8.05 5.61 -10.78
N PRO A 77 -8.86 5.82 -9.73
CA PRO A 77 -9.47 7.13 -9.50
C PRO A 77 -8.43 8.22 -9.21
N LEU A 78 -7.31 7.88 -8.55
CA LEU A 78 -6.24 8.83 -8.28
C LEU A 78 -5.55 9.29 -9.57
N ILE A 79 -5.32 8.39 -10.51
CA ILE A 79 -4.77 8.73 -11.83
C ILE A 79 -5.75 9.64 -12.58
N ASP A 80 -7.04 9.30 -12.59
CA ASP A 80 -8.07 10.10 -13.25
C ASP A 80 -8.17 11.52 -12.68
N ASP A 81 -7.99 11.68 -11.36
CA ASP A 81 -8.02 13.00 -10.71
C ASP A 81 -6.76 13.82 -10.96
N ILE A 82 -5.59 13.19 -11.12
CA ILE A 82 -4.32 13.89 -11.41
C ILE A 82 -4.21 14.31 -12.88
N LEU A 83 -4.84 13.58 -13.81
CA LEU A 83 -4.75 13.85 -15.25
C LEU A 83 -5.85 14.78 -15.79
N LYS A 84 -6.80 15.20 -14.95
CA LYS A 84 -7.77 16.27 -15.27
C LYS A 84 -7.08 17.63 -15.27
#